data_AF-A0A7K3DNG2-F1
#
_entry.id   AF-A0A7K3DNG2-F1
#
_cell.length_a   1.000
_cell.length_b   1.000
_cell.length_c   1.000
_cell.angle_alpha   90.00
_cell.angle_beta   90.00
_cell.angle_gamma   90.00
#
_symmetry.space_group_name_H-M   'P 1'
#
loop_
_entity.id
_entity.type
_entity.pdbx_description
1 polymer ?
#
loop_
_entity_poly.entity_id
_entity_poly.type
_entity_poly.pdbx_seq_one_letter_code
_entity_poly.pdbx_strand_id
1 'polypeptide(L)' 'MAQPTPARVHICPACDGFGSAAVTLGGRDRHGHLRTITAHCPACHGTGTRAVRPVSALVRVGR' A
#
# COMPACT_ATOMS: atom_id res chain seq x y z
N MET A 1 -8.00 15.10 -27.27
CA MET A 1 -7.13 14.18 -26.52
C MET A 1 -7.28 14.48 -25.04
N ALA A 2 -7.65 13.52 -24.19
CA ALA A 2 -7.74 13.71 -22.75
C ALA A 2 -6.44 13.23 -22.08
N GLN A 3 -5.81 14.08 -21.27
CA GLN A 3 -4.61 13.73 -20.51
C GLN A 3 -5.02 13.23 -19.11
N PRO A 4 -4.60 12.02 -18.69
CA PRO A 4 -4.78 11.57 -17.32
C PRO A 4 -3.95 12.44 -16.37
N THR A 5 -4.59 13.00 -15.35
CA THR A 5 -3.85 13.68 -14.26
C THR A 5 -3.46 12.62 -13.22
N PRO A 6 -2.17 12.43 -12.92
CA PRO A 6 -1.76 11.43 -11.95
C PRO A 6 -2.26 11.82 -10.55
N ALA A 7 -2.79 10.84 -9.82
CA ALA A 7 -3.19 11.03 -8.45
C ALA A 7 -1.98 11.37 -7.58
N ARG A 8 -2.10 12.34 -6.68
CA ARG A 8 -1.08 12.59 -5.66
C ARG A 8 -1.10 11.44 -4.66
N VAL A 9 0.06 10.84 -4.44
CA VAL A 9 0.28 9.75 -3.49
C VAL A 9 1.40 10.12 -2.53
N HIS A 10 1.31 9.66 -1.29
CA HIS A 10 2.38 9.77 -0.29
C HIS A 10 2.91 8.39 0.10
N ILE A 11 4.16 8.34 0.56
CA ILE A 11 4.75 7.14 1.16
C ILE A 11 3.90 6.73 2.36
N CYS A 12 3.58 5.45 2.47
CA CYS A 12 2.84 4.95 3.61
C CYS A 12 3.73 4.97 4.86
N PRO A 13 3.37 5.72 5.92
CA PRO A 13 4.21 5.82 7.13
C PRO A 13 4.16 4.56 8.01
N ALA A 14 3.25 3.62 7.73
CA ALA A 14 3.16 2.37 8.49
C ALA A 14 4.18 1.32 8.02
N CYS A 15 4.72 1.47 6.80
CA CYS A 15 5.69 0.54 6.21
C CYS A 15 6.86 1.25 5.53
N ASP A 16 6.93 2.58 5.65
CA ASP A 16 7.98 3.42 5.07
C ASP A 16 8.23 3.21 3.57
N GLY A 17 7.18 2.83 2.83
CA GLY A 17 7.25 2.54 1.40
C GLY A 17 7.47 1.06 1.04
N PHE A 18 7.82 0.21 2.01
CA PHE A 18 7.97 -1.24 1.81
C PHE A 18 6.63 -1.95 1.97
N GLY A 19 5.73 -1.75 1.01
CA GLY A 19 4.36 -2.24 1.05
C GLY A 19 4.22 -3.76 1.15
N SER A 20 5.19 -4.53 0.67
CA SER A 20 5.12 -5.99 0.59
C SER A 20 6.45 -6.65 0.92
N ALA A 21 6.40 -7.86 1.50
CA ALA A 21 7.58 -8.67 1.79
C ALA A 21 7.34 -10.14 1.46
N ALA A 22 8.38 -10.82 0.96
CA ALA A 22 8.38 -12.27 0.81
C ALA A 22 8.83 -12.91 2.13
N VAL A 23 8.00 -13.79 2.67
CA VAL A 23 8.26 -14.49 3.94
C VAL A 23 8.32 -15.99 3.66
N THR A 24 9.48 -16.58 3.91
CA THR A 24 9.62 -18.03 3.90
C THR A 24 8.99 -18.61 5.16
N LEU A 25 7.91 -19.35 4.99
CA LEU A 25 7.34 -20.17 6.05
C LEU A 25 8.33 -21.30 6.36
N GLY A 26 8.56 -21.54 7.65
CA GLY A 26 9.42 -22.63 8.10
C GLY A 26 8.92 -24.00 7.60
N GLY A 27 9.86 -24.93 7.47
CA GLY A 27 9.61 -26.26 6.94
C GLY A 27 9.74 -26.32 5.42
N ARG A 28 9.71 -27.55 4.91
CA ARG A 28 9.70 -27.86 3.48
C ARG A 28 8.44 -28.65 3.18
N ASP A 29 7.90 -28.48 1.99
CA ASP A 29 6.80 -29.33 1.54
C ASP A 29 7.27 -30.78 1.31
N ARG A 30 6.36 -31.66 0.90
CA ARG A 30 6.63 -33.09 0.66
C ARG A 30 7.66 -33.34 -0.45
N HIS A 31 7.93 -32.33 -1.28
CA HIS A 31 8.89 -32.37 -2.37
C HIS A 31 10.20 -31.65 -2.02
N GLY A 32 10.30 -31.08 -0.81
CA GLY A 32 11.50 -30.40 -0.32
C GLY A 32 11.54 -28.90 -0.62
N HIS A 33 10.48 -28.30 -1.18
CA HIS A 33 10.47 -26.88 -1.47
C HIS A 33 10.16 -26.05 -0.22
N LEU A 34 10.85 -24.90 -0.11
CA LEU A 34 10.50 -23.88 0.87
C LEU A 34 9.18 -23.22 0.46
N ARG A 35 8.28 -23.06 1.42
CA ARG A 35 7.01 -22.38 1.17
C ARG A 35 7.21 -20.89 1.42
N THR A 36 7.06 -20.07 0.39
CA THR A 36 7.15 -18.61 0.51
C THR A 36 5.77 -18.00 0.35
N ILE A 37 5.41 -17.07 1.23
CA ILE A 37 4.19 -16.25 1.11
C ILE A 37 4.56 -14.80 0.89
N THR A 38 3.62 -14.03 0.33
CA THR A 38 3.74 -12.57 0.26
C THR A 38 2.88 -11.97 1.36
N ALA A 39 3.51 -11.24 2.27
CA ALA A 39 2.83 -10.42 3.26
C ALA A 39 2.68 -8.99 2.72
N HIS A 40 1.50 -8.41 2.89
CA HIS A 40 1.21 -7.04 2.51
C HIS A 40 0.95 -6.18 3.75
N CYS A 41 1.42 -4.94 3.73
CA CYS A 41 1.06 -3.94 4.74
C CYS A 41 -0.46 -3.71 4.68
N PRO A 42 -1.21 -3.92 5.79
CA PRO A 42 -2.66 -3.79 5.78
C PRO A 42 -3.12 -2.33 5.62
N ALA A 43 -2.24 -1.37 5.92
CA ALA A 43 -2.56 0.06 5.81
C ALA A 43 -2.64 0.54 4.35
N CYS A 44 -1.77 0.02 3.48
CA CYS A 44 -1.69 0.40 2.07
C CYS A 44 -2.02 -0.75 1.10
N HIS A 45 -2.35 -1.94 1.61
CA HIS A 45 -2.61 -3.14 0.81
C HIS A 45 -1.50 -3.48 -0.19
N GLY A 46 -0.24 -3.37 0.23
CA GLY A 46 0.88 -3.78 -0.61
C GLY A 46 1.49 -2.71 -1.51
N THR A 47 0.83 -1.55 -1.71
CA THR A 47 1.27 -0.52 -2.68
C THR A 47 2.45 0.34 -2.22
N GLY A 48 2.80 0.32 -0.94
CA GLY A 48 3.81 1.20 -0.34
C GLY A 48 3.39 2.68 -0.28
N THR A 49 2.20 3.02 -0.78
CA THR A 49 1.73 4.39 -0.89
C THR A 49 0.26 4.51 -0.49
N ARG A 50 -0.14 5.69 -0.01
CA ARG A 50 -1.55 6.01 0.22
C ARG A 50 -1.95 7.18 -0.66
N ALA A 51 -3.14 7.06 -1.27
CA ALA A 51 -3.75 8.16 -1.98
C ALA A 51 -4.01 9.31 -0.99
N VAL A 52 -3.63 10.52 -1.38
CA VAL A 52 -4.02 11.71 -0.63
C VAL A 52 -5.50 11.89 -0.89
N ARG A 53 -6.35 11.59 0.09
CA ARG A 53 -7.74 12.02 -0.01
C ARG A 53 -7.70 13.54 -0.02
N PRO A 54 -8.16 14.22 -1.09
CA PRO A 54 -8.31 15.65 -1.02
C PRO A 54 -9.26 15.93 0.14
N VAL A 55 -8.80 16.70 1.13
CA VAL A 55 -9.71 17.25 2.11
C VAL A 55 -10.60 18.18 1.30
N SER A 56 -11.82 17.73 0.99
CA SER A 56 -12.85 18.62 0.47
C SER A 56 -12.90 19.79 1.45
N ALA A 57 -12.45 20.96 1.00
CA ALA A 57 -12.33 22.12 1.87
C ALA A 57 -13.65 22.28 2.60
N LEU A 58 -13.63 22.18 3.93
CA LEU A 58 -14.78 22.52 4.75
C LEU A 58 -15.14 23.95 4.38
N VAL A 59 -16.23 24.13 3.64
CA VAL A 59 -16.75 25.45 3.27
C VAL A 59 -17.09 26.14 4.58
N ARG A 60 -16.34 27.19 4.92
CA ARG A 60 -16.68 28.08 6.02
C ARG A 60 -17.93 28.84 5.62
N VAL A 61 -19.10 28.40 6.10
CA VAL A 61 -20.33 29.18 5.99
C VAL A 61 -20.25 30.29 7.04
N GLY A 62 -19.91 31.50 6.59
CA GLY A 62 -19.98 32.73 7.38
C GLY A 62 -21.40 33.30 7.39
N ARG A 63 -21.80 33.87 8.54
CA ARG A 63 -23.09 34.52 8.80
C ARG A 63 -23.23 35.86 8.09
#